data_AF-A0A932XHF9-F1
#
_entry.id   AF-A0A932XHF9-F1
#
_cell.length_a   1.000
_cell.length_b   1.000
_cell.length_c   1.000
_cell.angle_alpha   90.00
_cell.angle_beta   90.00
_cell.angle_gamma   90.00
#
_symmetry.space_group_name_H-M   'P 1'
#
loop_
_entity.id
_entity.type
_entity.pdbx_description
1 polymer ?
#
loop_
_entity_poly.entity_id
_entity_poly.type
_entity_poly.pdbx_seq_one_letter_code
_entity_poly.pdbx_strand_id
1 'polypeptide(L)' 'MEVTGVVDEALPNALFRVRLGDGQAVLAHVPAAQRLRFVKLLPGARVTVELSQFDHTRGRILRQLK' A
#
# COMPACT_ATOMS: atom_id res chain seq x y z
N MET A 1 -12.43 -1.34 3.46
CA MET A 1 -11.93 -2.20 4.57
C MET A 1 -10.46 -1.88 4.76
N GLU A 2 -10.01 -1.74 6.00
CA GLU A 2 -8.58 -1.59 6.29
C GLU A 2 -7.94 -2.97 6.39
N VAL A 3 -6.90 -3.21 5.60
CA VAL A 3 -6.18 -4.47 5.58
C VAL A 3 -4.70 -4.21 5.75
N THR A 4 -4.04 -5.10 6.49
CA THR A 4 -2.60 -5.04 6.68
C THR A 4 -1.91 -5.85 5.60
N GLY A 5 -0.83 -5.29 5.05
CA GLY A 5 -0.01 -5.94 4.04
C GLY A 5 1.44 -5.50 4.15
N VAL A 6 2.29 -6.15 3.36
CA VAL A 6 3.72 -5.87 3.26
C VAL A 6 4.01 -5.29 1.88
N VAL A 7 4.77 -4.20 1.83
CA VAL A 7 5.23 -3.62 0.56
C VAL A 7 6.23 -4.59 -0.06
N ASP A 8 5.95 -5.05 -1.27
CA ASP A 8 6.82 -5.94 -2.04
C ASP A 8 7.75 -5.10 -2.93
N GLU A 9 7.17 -4.18 -3.71
CA GLU A 9 7.88 -3.35 -4.68
C GLU A 9 7.29 -1.93 -4.76
N ALA A 10 8.13 -0.95 -5.10
CA ALA A 10 7.72 0.42 -5.38
C ALA A 10 7.84 0.71 -6.89
N LEU A 11 6.77 1.22 -7.50
CA LEU A 11 6.70 1.55 -8.93
C LEU A 11 6.81 3.08 -9.14
N PRO A 12 7.31 3.53 -10.30
CA PRO A 12 7.66 4.93 -10.57
C PRO A 12 6.48 5.94 -10.58
N ASN A 13 5.22 5.48 -10.52
CA ASN A 13 4.03 6.33 -10.51
C ASN A 13 3.43 6.56 -9.12
N ALA A 14 4.24 6.45 -8.05
CA ALA A 14 3.76 6.41 -6.66
C ALA A 14 2.73 5.29 -6.41
N LEU A 15 2.86 4.22 -7.19
CA LEU A 15 2.16 2.96 -7.01
C LEU A 15 3.07 2.03 -6.23
N PHE A 16 2.50 1.29 -5.30
CA PHE A 16 3.19 0.33 -4.46
C PHE A 16 2.49 -1.00 -4.59
N ARG A 17 3.27 -2.05 -4.82
CA ARG A 17 2.76 -3.41 -4.83
C ARG A 17 2.77 -3.90 -3.39
N VAL A 18 1.60 -4.11 -2.83
CA VAL A 18 1.42 -4.59 -1.45
C VAL A 18 0.94 -6.03 -1.50
N ARG A 19 1.67 -6.93 -0.87
CA ARG A 19 1.25 -8.31 -0.65
C ARG A 19 0.43 -8.38 0.63
N LEU A 20 -0.83 -8.79 0.52
CA LEU A 20 -1.67 -9.05 1.67
C LEU A 20 -1.30 -10.38 2.32
N GLY A 21 -1.71 -10.56 3.58
CA GLY A 21 -1.51 -11.82 4.31
C GLY A 21 -2.09 -13.04 3.61
N ASP A 22 -3.13 -12.84 2.78
CA ASP A 22 -3.79 -13.89 2.01
C ASP A 22 -3.03 -14.28 0.71
N GLY A 23 -1.85 -13.70 0.47
CA GLY A 23 -1.02 -13.96 -0.71
C GLY A 23 -1.39 -13.15 -1.96
N GLN A 24 -2.50 -12.41 -1.91
CA GLN A 24 -2.93 -11.55 -3.01
C GLN A 24 -2.06 -10.29 -3.10
N ALA A 25 -1.64 -9.92 -4.31
CA ALA A 25 -0.92 -8.68 -4.57
C ALA A 25 -1.90 -7.58 -5.01
N VAL A 26 -1.78 -6.41 -4.41
CA VAL A 26 -2.68 -5.27 -4.63
C VAL A 26 -1.85 -4.05 -4.99
N LEU A 27 -2.36 -3.30 -5.96
CA LEU A 27 -1.79 -2.01 -6.35
C LEU A 27 -2.37 -0.93 -5.45
N ALA A 28 -1.53 -0.39 -4.57
CA ALA A 28 -1.91 0.69 -3.69
C ALA A 28 -1.23 1.99 -4.12
N HIS A 29 -1.99 3.08 -4.18
CA HIS A 29 -1.44 4.40 -4.45
C HIS A 29 -1.32 5.22 -3.16
N VAL A 30 -0.33 6.12 -3.13
CA VAL A 30 -0.20 7.11 -2.05
C VAL A 30 -0.85 8.42 -2.50
N PRO A 31 -1.82 8.95 -1.74
CA PRO A 31 -2.40 10.26 -2.05
C PRO A 31 -1.33 11.35 -1.97
N ALA A 32 -1.42 12.33 -2.88
CA ALA A 32 -0.40 13.37 -3.05
C ALA A 32 -0.05 14.10 -1.74
N ALA A 33 -1.06 14.35 -0.88
CA ALA A 33 -0.90 14.99 0.43
C ALA A 33 0.03 14.23 1.39
N GLN A 34 0.16 12.90 1.23
CA GLN A 34 0.97 12.05 2.11
C GLN A 34 2.33 11.67 1.50
N ARG A 35 2.64 12.07 0.26
CA ARG A 35 3.91 11.71 -0.42
C ARG A 35 5.16 12.08 0.38
N LEU A 36 5.12 13.20 1.11
CA LEU A 36 6.20 13.65 1.99
C LEU A 36 6.51 12.64 3.12
N ARG A 37 5.49 11.94 3.65
CA ARG A 37 5.65 10.91 4.68
C ARG A 37 6.14 9.57 4.12
N PHE A 38 5.78 9.26 2.88
CA PHE A 38 6.07 7.96 2.26
C PHE A 38 7.38 7.92 1.45
N VAL A 39 8.16 9.01 1.42
CA VAL A 39 9.45 9.05 0.71
C VAL A 39 10.47 8.01 1.21
N LYS A 40 10.27 7.48 2.44
CA LYS A 40 11.11 6.45 3.08
C LYS A 40 10.45 5.07 3.13
N LEU A 41 9.38 4.83 2.35
CA LEU A 41 8.73 3.53 2.34
C LEU A 41 9.63 2.52 1.59
N LEU A 42 10.35 1.69 2.34
CA LEU A 42 11.18 0.63 1.80
C LEU A 42 10.35 -0.64 1.51
N PRO A 43 10.70 -1.42 0.48
CA PRO A 43 10.17 -2.77 0.31
C PRO A 43 10.48 -3.62 1.54
N GLY A 44 9.48 -4.35 2.02
CA GLY A 44 9.49 -5.08 3.30
C GLY A 44 8.78 -4.36 4.45
N ALA A 45 8.41 -3.09 4.29
CA ALA A 45 7.66 -2.36 5.31
C ALA A 45 6.20 -2.84 5.40
N ARG A 46 5.67 -2.92 6.62
CA ARG A 46 4.24 -3.20 6.87
C ARG A 46 3.44 -1.92 6.69
N VAL A 47 2.33 -2.01 5.96
CA VAL A 47 1.44 -0.88 5.69
C VAL A 47 -0.02 -1.26 5.91
N THR A 48 -0.82 -0.29 6.32
CA THR A 48 -2.29 -0.37 6.29
C THR A 48 -2.77 0.18 4.96
N VAL A 49 -3.49 -0.65 4.23
CA VAL A 49 -4.12 -0.29 2.96
C VAL A 49 -5.62 -0.36 3.12
N GLU A 50 -6.31 0.67 2.67
CA GLU A 50 -7.75 0.69 2.55
C GLU A 50 -8.13 0.13 1.18
N LEU A 51 -8.81 -1.02 1.16
CA LEU A 51 -9.38 -1.61 -0.04
C LEU A 51 -10.82 -1.11 -0.25
N SER A 52 -11.16 -0.88 -1.52
CA SER A 52 -12.52 -0.63 -1.95
C SER A 52 -13.35 -1.91 -1.83
N GLN A 53 -14.60 -1.81 -1.38
CA GLN A 53 -15.50 -2.96 -1.19
C GLN A 53 -15.87 -3.68 -2.50
N PHE A 54 -15.66 -3.04 -3.65
CA PHE A 54 -15.99 -3.57 -4.96
C PHE A 54 -14.78 -4.11 -5.73
N ASP A 55 -13.57 -3.61 -5.42
CA ASP A 55 -12.34 -3.94 -6.13
C ASP A 55 -11.21 -4.22 -5.13
N HIS A 56 -10.94 -5.50 -4.88
CA HIS A 56 -9.87 -5.94 -3.98
C HIS A 56 -8.47 -5.85 -4.60
N THR A 57 -8.33 -5.34 -5.83
CA THR A 57 -7.05 -5.19 -6.55
C THR A 57 -6.45 -3.80 -6.45
N ARG A 58 -7.23 -2.81 -6.03
CA ARG A 58 -6.80 -1.42 -5.85
C ARG A 58 -7.05 -0.94 -4.44
N GLY A 59 -6.07 -0.23 -3.88
CA GLY A 59 -6.18 0.29 -2.52
C GLY A 59 -5.49 1.62 -2.31
N ARG A 60 -5.74 2.21 -1.16
CA ARG A 60 -5.12 3.46 -0.70
C ARG A 60 -4.26 3.19 0.53
N ILE A 61 -2.99 3.57 0.49
CA ILE A 61 -2.13 3.45 1.67
C ILE A 61 -2.51 4.55 2.66
N LEU A 62 -2.94 4.15 3.86
CA LEU A 62 -3.30 5.07 4.94
C LEU A 62 -2.09 5.40 5.82
N ARG A 63 -1.36 4.38 6.27
CA ARG A 63 -0.20 4.53 7.15
C ARG A 63 0.76 3.35 7.05
N GLN A 64 2.03 3.62 7.30
CA GLN A 64 3.04 2.60 7.56
C GLN A 64 2.96 2.18 9.04
N LEU A 65 2.94 0.88 9.31
CA LEU A 65 3.18 0.35 10.65
C LEU A 65 4.69 0.21 10.85
N LYS A 66 5.18 0.71 11.98
CA LYS A 66 6.58 0.63 12.38
C LYS A 66 6.89 -0.72 13.00
#